data_AF-A0A0G3G7E1-F1
#
_entry.id   AF-A0A0G3G7E1-F1
#
_cell.length_a   1.000
_cell.length_b   1.000
_cell.length_c   1.000
_cell.angle_alpha   90.00
_cell.angle_beta   90.00
_cell.angle_gamma   90.00
#
_symmetry.space_group_name_H-M   'P 1'
#
loop_
_entity.id
_entity.type
_entity.pdbx_description
1 polymer ?
#
loop_
_entity_poly.entity_id
_entity_poly.type
_entity_poly.pdbx_seq_one_letter_code
_entity_poly.pdbx_strand_id
1 'polypeptide(L)'
;MKVELLVSEWCASCHDAERIWREVAENKQIDFAVVDMGQPEGRELATRLRIRSIPAVVVDGELKHIGLLDRTAATALVAEAPERTQKAARHVGLGLSASSRASVLGAMIWLLIAGAALPLGGFFLEGAARPAALHGFTLGFLLLLIMGLGEHMLPRFTGHPIASGWLWAWTPQVLVHLAVLGMGLGWILGVAMLTAVGAVAALVGLVLFTLRVVPLLVRPSL
;
A
#
# COMPACT_ATOMS: atom_id res chain seq x y z
N MET A 1 -17.95 9.11 18.88
CA MET A 1 -17.80 10.22 17.92
C MET A 1 -17.14 9.67 16.68
N LYS A 2 -17.86 9.69 15.57
CA LYS A 2 -17.39 9.24 14.25
C LYS A 2 -16.92 10.45 13.46
N VAL A 3 -15.73 10.38 12.88
CA VAL A 3 -15.14 11.44 12.06
C VAL A 3 -14.83 10.86 10.69
N GLU A 4 -15.49 11.38 9.67
CA GLU A 4 -15.30 10.97 8.28
C GLU A 4 -14.63 12.12 7.52
N LEU A 5 -13.40 11.91 7.07
CA LEU A 5 -12.69 12.84 6.21
C LEU A 5 -12.93 12.46 4.75
N LEU A 6 -13.75 13.23 4.06
CA LEU A 6 -14.01 13.09 2.64
C LEU A 6 -12.86 13.71 1.84
N VAL A 7 -12.28 12.92 0.95
CA VAL A 7 -11.04 13.25 0.21
C VAL A 7 -11.09 12.74 -1.23
N SER A 8 -10.06 13.03 -2.01
CA SER A 8 -9.75 12.29 -3.24
C SER A 8 -8.25 12.03 -3.35
N GLU A 9 -7.87 10.98 -4.07
CA GLU A 9 -6.47 10.62 -4.32
C GLU A 9 -5.69 11.68 -5.10
N TRP A 10 -6.38 12.45 -5.95
CA TRP A 10 -5.76 13.45 -6.83
C TRP A 10 -5.67 14.84 -6.19
N CYS A 11 -6.03 14.96 -4.92
CA CYS A 11 -6.09 16.20 -4.18
C CYS A 11 -4.88 16.33 -3.25
N ALA A 12 -3.93 17.19 -3.62
CA ALA A 12 -2.70 17.41 -2.84
C ALA A 12 -2.98 17.82 -1.38
N SER A 13 -3.92 18.76 -1.17
CA SER A 13 -4.32 19.21 0.17
C SER A 13 -5.04 18.13 0.99
N CYS A 14 -5.59 17.10 0.34
CA CYS A 14 -6.26 16.00 1.02
C CYS A 14 -5.26 15.09 1.75
N HIS A 15 -4.05 14.92 1.21
CA HIS A 15 -2.98 14.19 1.91
C HIS A 15 -2.55 14.91 3.20
N ASP A 16 -2.46 16.24 3.16
CA ASP A 16 -2.13 17.04 4.34
C ASP A 16 -3.24 16.98 5.39
N ALA A 17 -4.50 17.10 4.96
CA ALA A 17 -5.65 17.00 5.86
C ALA A 17 -5.72 15.62 6.53
N GLU A 18 -5.47 14.57 5.76
CA GLU A 18 -5.46 13.21 6.30
C GLU A 18 -4.34 13.00 7.32
N ARG A 19 -3.12 13.51 7.06
CA ARG A 19 -2.03 13.46 8.04
C ARG A 19 -2.43 14.12 9.36
N ILE A 20 -3.05 15.30 9.29
CA ILE A 20 -3.48 16.05 10.49
C ILE A 20 -4.55 15.27 11.25
N TRP A 21 -5.57 14.76 10.56
CA TRP A 21 -6.64 14.01 11.21
C TRP A 21 -6.18 12.66 11.77
N ARG A 22 -5.17 12.02 11.18
CA ARG A 22 -4.51 10.85 11.78
C ARG A 22 -3.86 11.19 13.11
N GLU A 23 -3.11 12.30 13.17
CA GLU A 23 -2.50 12.73 14.42
C GLU A 23 -3.56 13.04 15.49
N VAL A 24 -4.70 13.62 15.11
CA VAL A 24 -5.83 13.83 16.02
C VAL A 24 -6.41 12.49 16.49
N ALA A 25 -6.63 11.53 15.59
CA ALA A 25 -7.16 10.21 15.91
C ALA A 25 -6.21 9.34 16.76
N GLU A 26 -4.90 9.59 16.72
CA GLU A 26 -3.94 8.95 17.62
C GLU A 26 -4.09 9.44 19.07
N ASN A 27 -4.51 10.70 19.27
CA ASN A 27 -4.62 11.33 20.58
C ASN A 27 -6.04 11.25 21.16
N LYS A 28 -7.08 11.33 20.32
CA LYS A 28 -8.48 11.32 20.73
C LYS A 28 -9.15 9.98 20.43
N GLN A 29 -10.06 9.55 21.31
CA GLN A 29 -10.93 8.39 21.07
C GLN A 29 -12.03 8.74 20.07
N ILE A 30 -11.65 8.90 18.81
CA ILE A 30 -12.55 9.11 17.68
C ILE A 30 -12.51 7.90 16.75
N ASP A 31 -13.68 7.56 16.20
CA ASP A 31 -13.79 6.58 15.12
C ASP A 31 -13.51 7.30 13.80
N PHE A 32 -12.23 7.33 13.41
CA PHE A 32 -11.77 8.07 12.24
C PHE A 32 -11.76 7.20 10.98
N ALA A 33 -12.46 7.65 9.95
CA ALA A 33 -12.52 7.04 8.63
C ALA A 33 -12.13 8.05 7.54
N VAL A 34 -11.36 7.58 6.56
CA VAL A 34 -11.02 8.34 5.36
C VAL A 34 -11.89 7.81 4.24
N VAL A 35 -12.75 8.66 3.68
CA VAL A 35 -13.71 8.27 2.65
C VAL A 35 -13.32 8.93 1.34
N ASP A 36 -12.99 8.13 0.33
CA ASP A 36 -12.70 8.65 -1.01
C ASP A 36 -14.00 8.98 -1.74
N MET A 37 -14.12 10.22 -2.21
CA MET A 37 -15.21 10.70 -3.05
C MET A 37 -15.35 9.90 -4.36
N GLY A 38 -14.29 9.22 -4.81
CA GLY A 38 -14.33 8.28 -5.93
C GLY A 38 -15.16 7.02 -5.66
N GLN A 39 -15.33 6.61 -4.40
CA GLN A 39 -16.07 5.41 -4.02
C GLN A 39 -17.58 5.66 -3.88
N PRO A 40 -18.45 4.62 -4.03
CA PRO A 40 -19.90 4.77 -3.91
C PRO A 40 -20.32 5.43 -2.59
N GLU A 41 -19.73 5.01 -1.48
CA GLU A 41 -19.97 5.55 -0.13
C GLU A 41 -19.63 7.05 -0.05
N GLY A 42 -18.48 7.46 -0.59
CA GLY A 42 -18.08 8.86 -0.65
C GLY A 42 -18.98 9.72 -1.53
N ARG A 43 -19.46 9.18 -2.67
CA ARG A 43 -20.42 9.86 -3.54
C ARG A 43 -21.77 10.04 -2.87
N GLU A 44 -22.25 9.01 -2.17
CA GLU A 44 -23.49 9.09 -1.40
C GLU A 44 -23.36 10.16 -0.30
N LEU A 45 -22.27 10.12 0.47
CA LEU A 45 -22.01 11.09 1.54
C LEU A 45 -21.92 12.53 0.99
N ALA A 46 -21.20 12.73 -0.11
CA ALA A 46 -21.08 14.03 -0.77
C ALA A 46 -22.43 14.54 -1.29
N THR A 47 -23.26 13.66 -1.84
CA THR A 47 -24.60 14.01 -2.35
C THR A 47 -25.54 14.37 -1.20
N ARG A 48 -25.59 13.53 -0.16
CA ARG A 48 -26.44 13.69 1.02
C ARG A 48 -26.15 14.99 1.76
N LEU A 49 -24.87 15.31 1.94
CA LEU A 49 -24.42 16.51 2.66
C LEU A 49 -24.14 17.71 1.74
N ARG A 50 -24.42 17.59 0.43
CA ARG A 50 -24.18 18.62 -0.59
C ARG A 50 -22.75 19.16 -0.60
N ILE A 51 -21.78 18.29 -0.36
CA ILE A 51 -20.36 18.63 -0.36
C ILE A 51 -19.90 18.79 -1.81
N ARG A 52 -19.35 19.97 -2.13
CA ARG A 52 -18.89 20.31 -3.49
C ARG A 52 -17.37 20.49 -3.59
N SER A 53 -16.68 20.48 -2.46
CA SER A 53 -15.25 20.70 -2.36
C SER A 53 -14.65 19.82 -1.29
N ILE A 54 -13.39 19.45 -1.51
CA ILE A 54 -12.60 18.55 -0.68
C ILE A 54 -11.25 19.22 -0.37
N PRO A 55 -10.57 18.85 0.74
CA PRO A 55 -11.02 17.90 1.77
C PRO A 55 -12.21 18.44 2.58
N ALA A 56 -13.08 17.56 3.09
CA ALA A 56 -14.22 17.93 3.92
C ALA A 56 -14.33 17.02 5.14
N VAL A 57 -14.67 17.59 6.30
CA VAL A 57 -14.76 16.87 7.58
C VAL A 57 -16.22 16.75 7.97
N VAL A 58 -16.66 15.51 8.15
CA VAL A 58 -17.97 15.15 8.65
C VAL A 58 -17.80 14.56 10.05
N VAL A 59 -18.53 15.06 11.03
CA VAL A 59 -18.53 14.55 12.41
C VAL A 59 -19.94 14.13 12.78
N ASP A 60 -20.09 12.87 13.19
CA ASP A 60 -21.36 12.25 13.55
C ASP A 60 -22.46 12.48 12.48
N GLY A 61 -22.05 12.40 11.20
CA GLY A 61 -22.94 12.54 10.04
C GLY A 61 -23.22 13.97 9.58
N GLU A 62 -22.70 14.99 10.27
CA GLU A 62 -22.86 16.40 9.88
C GLU A 62 -21.57 16.99 9.31
N LEU A 63 -21.69 17.77 8.24
CA LEU A 63 -20.58 18.52 7.69
C LEU A 63 -20.15 19.62 8.67
N LYS A 64 -18.95 19.49 9.26
CA LYS A 64 -18.41 20.47 10.22
C LYS A 64 -17.42 21.44 9.57
N HIS A 65 -16.68 21.01 8.55
CA HIS A 65 -15.68 21.86 7.91
C HIS A 65 -15.38 21.45 6.46
N ILE A 66 -14.97 22.43 5.66
CA ILE A 66 -14.44 22.25 4.30
C ILE A 66 -13.09 22.96 4.22
N GLY A 67 -12.07 22.23 3.77
CA GLY A 67 -10.71 22.74 3.60
C GLY A 67 -9.71 22.11 4.56
N LEU A 68 -8.48 22.58 4.46
CA LEU A 68 -7.38 22.14 5.32
C LEU A 68 -7.48 22.85 6.68
N LEU A 69 -7.60 22.06 7.75
CA LEU A 69 -7.48 22.54 9.13
C LEU A 69 -6.06 22.37 9.61
N ASP A 70 -5.61 23.24 10.51
CA ASP A 70 -4.45 22.96 11.34
C ASP A 70 -4.82 21.99 12.48
N ARG A 71 -3.81 21.48 13.19
CA ARG A 71 -4.03 20.49 14.26
C ARG A 71 -4.88 21.04 15.40
N THR A 72 -4.72 22.31 15.75
CA THR A 72 -5.44 22.94 16.86
C THR A 72 -6.93 23.04 16.54
N ALA A 73 -7.27 23.53 15.35
CA ALA A 73 -8.66 23.63 14.90
C ALA A 73 -9.29 22.25 14.68
N ALA A 74 -8.55 21.29 14.13
CA ALA A 74 -9.03 19.91 14.00
C ALA A 74 -9.32 19.27 15.37
N THR A 75 -8.45 19.48 16.37
CA THR A 75 -8.66 18.99 17.74
C THR A 75 -9.86 19.66 18.42
N ALA A 76 -10.08 20.94 18.15
CA ALA A 76 -11.23 21.68 18.70
C ALA A 76 -12.58 21.11 18.22
N LEU A 77 -12.66 20.63 16.97
CA LEU A 77 -13.86 19.99 16.43
C LEU A 77 -14.24 18.68 17.15
N VAL A 78 -13.28 18.05 17.83
CA VAL A 78 -13.47 16.80 18.56
C VAL A 78 -13.08 16.95 20.03
N ALA A 79 -13.19 18.18 20.58
CA ALA A 79 -12.74 18.47 21.95
C ALA A 79 -13.47 17.62 23.00
N GLU A 80 -14.73 17.29 22.73
CA GLU A 80 -15.58 16.45 23.59
C GLU A 80 -15.19 14.96 23.60
N ALA A 81 -14.37 14.53 22.64
CA ALA A 81 -13.88 13.16 22.61
C ALA A 81 -12.85 12.91 23.73
N PRO A 82 -12.95 11.77 24.46
CA PRO A 82 -11.97 11.39 25.47
C PRO A 82 -10.55 11.24 24.89
N GLU A 83 -9.53 11.37 25.72
CA GLU A 83 -8.15 11.05 25.35
C GLU A 83 -7.97 9.53 25.15
N ARG A 84 -7.16 9.15 24.16
CA ARG A 84 -6.92 7.77 23.78
C ARG A 84 -5.83 7.15 24.66
N THR A 85 -6.23 6.28 25.58
CA THR A 85 -5.34 5.59 26.53
C THR A 85 -4.68 4.34 25.95
N GLN A 86 -5.11 3.85 24.79
CA GLN A 86 -4.51 2.70 24.10
C GLN A 86 -4.31 2.97 22.60
N LYS A 87 -3.09 2.70 22.10
CA LYS A 87 -2.78 2.74 20.65
C LYS A 87 -3.48 1.58 19.93
N ALA A 88 -4.69 1.81 19.41
CA ALA A 88 -5.41 0.83 18.59
C ALA A 88 -5.53 1.28 17.13
N ALA A 89 -5.28 0.31 16.24
CA ALA A 89 -5.46 0.24 14.78
C ALA A 89 -4.97 1.43 13.91
N ARG A 90 -4.02 1.12 13.02
CA ARG A 90 -3.41 2.03 12.05
C ARG A 90 -4.40 2.26 10.89
N HIS A 91 -4.97 3.47 10.80
CA HIS A 91 -5.91 3.85 9.74
C HIS A 91 -5.31 3.64 8.33
N VAL A 92 -6.12 3.22 7.35
CA VAL A 92 -5.74 3.11 5.93
C VAL A 92 -5.82 4.49 5.29
N GLY A 93 -4.79 4.90 4.55
CA GLY A 93 -4.65 6.27 4.06
C GLY A 93 -4.59 6.43 2.57
N LEU A 94 -4.65 7.68 2.11
CA LEU A 94 -4.49 8.06 0.70
C LEU A 94 -3.06 7.79 0.21
N GLY A 95 -2.06 7.92 1.09
CA GLY A 95 -0.67 7.65 0.78
C GLY A 95 -0.32 6.16 0.69
N LEU A 96 0.68 5.82 -0.14
CA LEU A 96 1.30 4.49 -0.12
C LEU A 96 1.95 4.22 1.24
N SER A 97 1.75 3.02 1.78
CA SER A 97 2.52 2.57 2.93
C SER A 97 4.02 2.54 2.58
N ALA A 98 4.89 2.64 3.59
CA ALA A 98 6.34 2.59 3.36
C ALA A 98 6.77 1.29 2.66
N SER A 99 6.15 0.16 3.00
CA SER A 99 6.35 -1.15 2.36
C SER A 99 5.87 -1.17 0.92
N SER A 100 4.67 -0.66 0.64
CA SER A 100 4.13 -0.56 -0.72
C SER A 100 5.03 0.32 -1.60
N ARG A 101 5.43 1.50 -1.10
CA ARG A 101 6.36 2.39 -1.80
C ARG A 101 7.71 1.72 -2.06
N ALA A 102 8.27 1.02 -1.07
CA ALA A 102 9.52 0.28 -1.24
C ALA A 102 9.41 -0.80 -2.31
N SER A 103 8.31 -1.56 -2.34
CA SER A 103 8.05 -2.59 -3.34
C SER A 103 7.95 -2.00 -4.75
N VAL A 104 7.23 -0.87 -4.92
CA VAL A 104 7.12 -0.17 -6.20
C VAL A 104 8.47 0.38 -6.66
N LEU A 105 9.25 1.00 -5.76
CA LEU A 105 10.60 1.47 -6.09
C LEU A 105 11.53 0.31 -6.46
N GLY A 106 11.48 -0.79 -5.72
CA GLY A 106 12.21 -2.02 -6.03
C GLY A 106 11.85 -2.58 -7.40
N ALA A 107 10.57 -2.55 -7.77
CA ALA A 107 10.10 -2.94 -9.09
C ALA A 107 10.70 -2.06 -10.19
N MET A 108 10.74 -0.73 -10.00
CA MET A 108 11.36 0.19 -10.97
C MET A 108 12.87 -0.07 -11.13
N ILE A 109 13.57 -0.33 -10.03
CA ILE A 109 14.99 -0.67 -10.06
C ILE A 109 15.22 -1.95 -10.86
N TRP A 110 14.43 -3.00 -10.61
CA TRP A 110 14.54 -4.25 -11.36
C TRP A 110 14.13 -4.12 -12.83
N LEU A 111 13.16 -3.25 -13.14
CA LEU A 111 12.82 -2.93 -14.53
C LEU A 111 14.02 -2.34 -15.27
N LEU A 112 14.76 -1.42 -14.64
CA LEU A 112 15.97 -0.84 -15.22
C LEU A 112 17.08 -1.88 -15.38
N ILE A 113 17.31 -2.72 -14.35
CA ILE A 113 18.32 -3.78 -14.40
C ILE A 113 18.01 -4.81 -15.48
N ALA A 114 16.77 -5.30 -15.55
CA ALA A 114 16.34 -6.25 -16.58
C ALA A 114 16.32 -5.61 -17.97
N GLY A 115 15.89 -4.34 -18.06
CA GLY A 115 15.88 -3.55 -19.28
C GLY A 115 17.27 -3.28 -19.86
N ALA A 116 18.32 -3.30 -19.02
CA ALA A 116 19.70 -3.21 -19.49
C ALA A 116 20.12 -4.39 -20.40
N ALA A 117 19.35 -5.48 -20.42
CA ALA A 117 19.54 -6.58 -21.37
C ALA A 117 19.08 -6.24 -22.80
N LEU A 118 18.24 -5.21 -23.01
CA LEU A 118 17.67 -4.90 -24.33
C LEU A 118 18.71 -4.69 -25.43
N PRO A 119 19.80 -3.92 -25.24
CA PRO A 119 20.84 -3.75 -26.27
C PRO A 119 21.56 -5.05 -26.63
N LEU A 120 21.48 -6.07 -25.77
CA LEU A 120 22.12 -7.37 -25.94
C LEU A 120 21.18 -8.43 -26.50
N GLY A 121 19.96 -8.05 -26.93
CA GLY A 121 18.93 -8.98 -27.44
C GLY A 121 17.77 -9.23 -26.46
N GLY A 122 17.77 -8.60 -25.29
CA GLY A 122 16.65 -8.62 -24.33
C GLY A 122 16.31 -10.04 -23.87
N PHE A 123 15.04 -10.42 -24.02
CA PHE A 123 14.57 -11.78 -23.68
C PHE A 123 15.06 -12.87 -24.63
N PHE A 124 15.72 -12.51 -25.73
CA PHE A 124 16.28 -13.43 -26.72
C PHE A 124 17.78 -13.69 -26.52
N LEU A 125 18.36 -13.22 -25.41
CA LEU A 125 19.69 -13.60 -24.99
C LEU A 125 19.91 -15.12 -25.04
N GLU A 126 21.14 -15.53 -25.32
CA GLU A 126 21.57 -16.93 -25.25
C GLU A 126 22.28 -17.22 -23.92
N GLY A 127 22.28 -18.49 -23.52
CA GLY A 127 22.98 -18.95 -22.32
C GLY A 127 22.40 -18.42 -21.00
N ALA A 128 23.27 -18.34 -19.99
CA ALA A 128 22.91 -18.04 -18.59
C ALA A 128 22.36 -16.63 -18.34
N ALA A 129 22.62 -15.68 -19.24
CA ALA A 129 22.13 -14.31 -19.11
C ALA A 129 20.62 -14.21 -19.36
N ARG A 130 20.05 -15.11 -20.19
CA ARG A 130 18.63 -15.14 -20.51
C ARG A 130 17.72 -15.38 -19.30
N PRO A 131 17.89 -16.47 -18.51
CA PRO A 131 17.06 -16.70 -17.34
C PRO A 131 17.27 -15.60 -16.28
N ALA A 132 18.46 -15.02 -16.16
CA ALA A 132 18.70 -13.90 -15.25
C ALA A 132 17.88 -12.66 -15.63
N ALA A 133 17.90 -12.26 -16.90
CA ALA A 133 17.09 -11.14 -17.40
C ALA A 133 15.59 -11.40 -17.27
N LEU A 134 15.14 -12.62 -17.60
CA LEU A 134 13.73 -13.01 -17.49
C LEU A 134 13.23 -12.92 -16.05
N HIS A 135 13.94 -13.48 -15.07
CA HIS A 135 13.52 -13.43 -13.66
C HIS A 135 13.70 -12.04 -13.05
N GLY A 136 14.68 -11.25 -13.51
CA GLY A 136 14.77 -9.83 -13.19
C GLY A 136 13.49 -9.07 -13.60
N PHE A 137 12.96 -9.35 -14.79
CA PHE A 137 11.71 -8.74 -15.24
C PHE A 137 10.47 -9.31 -14.55
N THR A 138 10.32 -10.63 -14.50
CA THR A 138 9.08 -11.26 -14.02
C THR A 138 8.95 -11.25 -12.49
N LEU A 139 10.00 -11.63 -11.76
CA LEU A 139 9.99 -11.62 -10.30
C LEU A 139 10.44 -10.26 -9.73
N GLY A 140 11.46 -9.66 -10.32
CA GLY A 140 11.97 -8.37 -9.85
C GLY A 140 11.02 -7.22 -10.14
N PHE A 141 10.56 -7.07 -11.39
CA PHE A 141 9.65 -5.98 -11.75
C PHE A 141 8.18 -6.34 -11.53
N LEU A 142 7.62 -7.31 -12.28
CA LEU A 142 6.18 -7.54 -12.27
C LEU A 142 5.65 -7.96 -10.90
N LEU A 143 6.29 -8.93 -10.24
CA LEU A 143 5.82 -9.42 -8.94
C LEU A 143 5.92 -8.36 -7.84
N LEU A 144 7.03 -7.61 -7.73
CA LEU A 144 7.14 -6.52 -6.75
C LEU A 144 6.15 -5.37 -7.04
N LEU A 145 5.86 -5.08 -8.31
CA LEU A 145 4.84 -4.10 -8.67
C LEU A 145 3.45 -4.57 -8.23
N ILE A 146 3.10 -5.83 -8.52
CA ILE A 146 1.83 -6.43 -8.10
C ILE A 146 1.72 -6.44 -6.57
N MET A 147 2.79 -6.77 -5.86
CA MET A 147 2.78 -6.75 -4.39
C MET A 147 2.59 -5.35 -3.82
N GLY A 148 3.30 -4.36 -4.37
CA GLY A 148 3.20 -2.97 -3.94
C GLY A 148 1.81 -2.38 -4.19
N LEU A 149 1.28 -2.55 -5.41
CA LEU A 149 -0.06 -2.09 -5.77
C LEU A 149 -1.15 -2.88 -5.06
N GLY A 150 -0.99 -4.20 -4.91
CA GLY A 150 -1.94 -5.05 -4.19
C GLY A 150 -2.08 -4.63 -2.73
N GLU A 151 -0.97 -4.35 -2.04
CA GLU A 151 -1.00 -3.84 -0.67
C GLU A 151 -1.73 -2.49 -0.55
N HIS A 152 -1.64 -1.65 -1.58
CA HIS A 152 -2.28 -0.34 -1.59
C HIS A 152 -3.76 -0.39 -1.94
N MET A 153 -4.09 -1.12 -3.00
CA MET A 153 -5.41 -1.09 -3.65
C MET A 153 -6.39 -2.06 -3.00
N LEU A 154 -5.95 -3.26 -2.58
CA LEU A 154 -6.86 -4.28 -2.05
C LEU A 154 -7.64 -3.84 -0.81
N PRO A 155 -7.04 -3.17 0.19
CA PRO A 155 -7.80 -2.66 1.33
C PRO A 155 -8.88 -1.67 0.94
N ARG A 156 -8.65 -0.87 -0.12
CA ARG A 156 -9.61 0.12 -0.61
C ARG A 156 -10.80 -0.51 -1.32
N PHE A 157 -10.57 -1.57 -2.09
CA PHE A 157 -11.65 -2.28 -2.79
C PHE A 157 -12.45 -3.21 -1.88
N THR A 158 -11.81 -3.76 -0.85
CA THR A 158 -12.43 -4.74 0.05
C THR A 158 -13.00 -4.13 1.32
N GLY A 159 -12.66 -2.88 1.64
CA GLY A 159 -13.02 -2.22 2.91
C GLY A 159 -12.30 -2.79 4.14
N HIS A 160 -11.47 -3.82 3.96
CA HIS A 160 -10.80 -4.54 5.05
C HIS A 160 -9.32 -4.15 5.13
N PRO A 161 -8.78 -3.87 6.33
CA PRO A 161 -7.35 -3.59 6.46
C PRO A 161 -6.51 -4.83 6.13
N ILE A 162 -5.46 -4.65 5.33
CA ILE A 162 -4.46 -5.71 5.12
C ILE A 162 -3.70 -5.98 6.41
N ALA A 163 -3.35 -7.24 6.66
CA ALA A 163 -2.50 -7.62 7.77
C ALA A 163 -1.21 -6.77 7.72
N SER A 164 -1.00 -6.00 8.79
CA SER A 164 0.09 -5.04 8.92
C SER A 164 1.06 -5.52 9.99
N GLY A 165 2.34 -5.27 9.77
CA GLY A 165 3.42 -5.75 10.62
C GLY A 165 4.71 -5.83 9.84
N TRP A 166 5.85 -5.60 10.50
CA TRP A 166 7.13 -5.58 9.83
C TRP A 166 7.39 -6.90 9.08
N LEU A 167 7.18 -8.04 9.74
CA LEU A 167 7.37 -9.36 9.15
C LEU A 167 6.45 -9.60 7.94
N TRP A 168 5.14 -9.39 8.09
CA TRP A 168 4.19 -9.62 7.00
C TRP A 168 4.40 -8.71 5.79
N ALA A 169 4.82 -7.46 6.00
CA ALA A 169 4.99 -6.50 4.92
C ALA A 169 6.37 -6.55 4.25
N TRP A 170 7.43 -6.82 5.02
CA TRP A 170 8.80 -6.76 4.51
C TRP A 170 9.36 -8.13 4.11
N THR A 171 9.00 -9.21 4.80
CA THR A 171 9.54 -10.53 4.50
C THR A 171 9.25 -10.97 3.06
N PRO A 172 8.03 -10.87 2.52
CA PRO A 172 7.76 -11.28 1.14
C PRO A 172 8.62 -10.52 0.11
N GLN A 173 8.73 -9.19 0.23
CA GLN A 173 9.51 -8.39 -0.72
C GLN A 173 11.01 -8.64 -0.60
N VAL A 174 11.54 -8.79 0.62
CA VAL A 174 12.95 -9.12 0.85
C VAL A 174 13.27 -10.48 0.23
N LEU A 175 12.41 -11.47 0.42
CA LEU A 175 12.56 -12.79 -0.20
C LEU A 175 12.55 -12.70 -1.72
N VAL A 176 11.70 -11.88 -2.33
CA VAL A 176 11.69 -11.68 -3.78
C VAL A 176 12.98 -11.02 -4.28
N HIS A 177 13.49 -9.99 -3.59
CA HIS A 177 14.80 -9.39 -3.94
C HIS A 177 15.94 -10.41 -3.86
N LEU A 178 16.01 -11.16 -2.76
CA LEU A 178 17.03 -12.21 -2.57
C LEU A 178 16.86 -13.34 -3.58
N ALA A 179 15.63 -13.68 -3.96
CA ALA A 179 15.34 -14.68 -4.98
C ALA A 179 15.89 -14.27 -6.34
N VAL A 180 15.61 -13.04 -6.78
CA VAL A 180 16.09 -12.54 -8.08
C VAL A 180 17.63 -12.47 -8.09
N LEU A 181 18.25 -11.99 -7.02
CA LEU A 181 19.70 -11.95 -6.88
C LEU A 181 20.31 -13.36 -6.89
N GLY A 182 19.77 -14.28 -6.09
CA GLY A 182 20.24 -15.66 -6.00
C GLY A 182 20.08 -16.41 -7.32
N MET A 183 18.93 -16.30 -7.98
CA MET A 183 18.72 -16.90 -9.29
C MET A 183 19.62 -16.29 -10.35
N GLY A 184 19.70 -14.96 -10.44
CA GLY A 184 20.52 -14.26 -11.42
C GLY A 184 22.01 -14.63 -11.28
N LEU A 185 22.56 -14.52 -10.07
CA LEU A 185 23.95 -14.89 -9.79
C LEU A 185 24.19 -16.39 -9.96
N GLY A 186 23.26 -17.24 -9.53
CA GLY A 186 23.35 -18.69 -9.67
C GLY A 186 23.45 -19.11 -11.13
N TRP A 187 22.66 -18.51 -12.02
CA TRP A 187 22.77 -18.75 -13.46
C TRP A 187 24.10 -18.23 -14.03
N ILE A 188 24.44 -16.96 -13.77
CA ILE A 188 25.65 -16.32 -14.33
C ILE A 188 26.92 -17.04 -13.90
N LEU A 189 26.99 -17.50 -12.65
CA LEU A 189 28.16 -18.18 -12.09
C LEU A 189 28.12 -19.71 -12.26
N GLY A 190 27.04 -20.27 -12.81
CA GLY A 190 26.86 -21.72 -12.96
C GLY A 190 26.67 -22.47 -11.63
N VAL A 191 26.22 -21.80 -10.57
CA VAL A 191 26.03 -22.38 -9.23
C VAL A 191 24.57 -22.80 -9.03
N ALA A 192 24.26 -24.04 -9.39
CA ALA A 192 22.88 -24.57 -9.37
C ALA A 192 22.19 -24.46 -8.00
N MET A 193 22.93 -24.66 -6.90
CA MET A 193 22.36 -24.55 -5.56
C MET A 193 21.88 -23.13 -5.24
N LEU A 194 22.62 -22.11 -5.68
CA LEU A 194 22.24 -20.71 -5.47
C LEU A 194 20.96 -20.37 -6.23
N THR A 195 20.84 -20.89 -7.46
CA THR A 195 19.59 -20.80 -8.24
C THR A 195 18.42 -21.48 -7.54
N ALA A 196 18.63 -22.69 -7.00
CA ALA A 196 17.60 -23.43 -6.29
C ALA A 196 17.14 -22.71 -5.01
N VAL A 197 18.07 -22.21 -4.20
CA VAL A 197 17.75 -21.40 -3.01
C VAL A 197 16.96 -20.15 -3.40
N GLY A 198 17.37 -19.45 -4.47
CA GLY A 198 16.66 -18.29 -4.97
C GLY A 198 15.22 -18.64 -5.42
N ALA A 199 15.03 -19.74 -6.15
CA ALA A 199 13.71 -20.20 -6.57
C ALA A 199 12.79 -20.55 -5.38
N VAL A 200 13.33 -21.22 -4.36
CA VAL A 200 12.59 -21.51 -3.12
C VAL A 200 12.23 -20.21 -2.39
N ALA A 201 13.15 -19.24 -2.31
CA ALA A 201 12.87 -17.94 -1.72
C ALA A 201 11.74 -17.19 -2.45
N ALA A 202 11.70 -17.25 -3.80
CA ALA A 202 10.61 -16.67 -4.58
C ALA A 202 9.26 -17.31 -4.22
N LEU A 203 9.21 -18.64 -4.16
CA LEU A 203 8.00 -19.38 -3.84
C LEU A 203 7.50 -19.07 -2.43
N VAL A 204 8.40 -19.07 -1.44
CA VAL A 204 8.06 -18.72 -0.06
C VAL A 204 7.57 -17.28 0.03
N GLY A 205 8.24 -16.33 -0.65
CA GLY A 205 7.81 -14.94 -0.72
C GLY A 205 6.40 -14.79 -1.28
N LEU A 206 6.11 -15.46 -2.40
CA LEU A 206 4.78 -15.47 -3.02
C LEU A 206 3.72 -16.07 -2.08
N VAL A 207 4.00 -17.23 -1.47
CA VAL A 207 3.08 -17.89 -0.53
C VAL A 207 2.77 -16.97 0.65
N LEU A 208 3.77 -16.32 1.25
CA LEU A 208 3.57 -15.39 2.36
C LEU A 208 2.72 -14.18 1.95
N PHE A 209 2.95 -13.63 0.75
CA PHE A 209 2.11 -12.55 0.23
C PHE A 209 0.67 -13.01 -0.01
N THR A 210 0.46 -14.19 -0.58
CA THR A 210 -0.88 -14.76 -0.77
C THR A 210 -1.59 -14.97 0.57
N LEU A 211 -0.94 -15.58 1.55
CA LEU A 211 -1.49 -15.78 2.89
C LEU A 211 -1.87 -14.45 3.57
N ARG A 212 -1.12 -13.39 3.29
CA ARG A 212 -1.41 -12.04 3.79
C ARG A 212 -2.65 -11.42 3.14
N VAL A 213 -2.90 -11.72 1.86
CA VAL A 213 -4.01 -11.14 1.07
C VAL A 213 -5.31 -11.92 1.18
N VAL A 214 -5.26 -13.26 1.29
CA VAL A 214 -6.45 -14.13 1.34
C VAL A 214 -7.55 -13.65 2.32
N PRO A 215 -7.25 -13.22 3.55
CA PRO A 215 -8.28 -12.75 4.48
C PRO A 215 -9.10 -11.57 3.97
N LEU A 216 -8.56 -10.75 3.06
CA LEU A 216 -9.25 -9.59 2.49
C LEU A 216 -10.28 -10.00 1.44
N LEU A 217 -10.06 -11.12 0.77
CA LEU A 217 -10.93 -11.61 -0.31
C LEU A 217 -12.03 -12.54 0.19
N VAL A 218 -11.82 -13.19 1.34
CA VAL A 218 -12.73 -14.19 1.90
C VAL A 218 -13.72 -13.59 2.89
N ARG A 219 -13.41 -12.42 3.47
CA ARG A 219 -14.34 -11.74 4.39
C ARG A 219 -15.47 -11.09 3.59
N PRO A 220 -16.75 -11.28 3.96
CA PRO A 220 -17.84 -10.56 3.33
C PRO A 220 -17.66 -9.06 3.55
N SER A 221 -17.82 -8.27 2.48
CA SER A 221 -17.87 -6.81 2.56
C SER A 221 -19.04 -6.41 3.46
N LEU A 222 -18.76 -5.62 4.50
CA LEU A 222 -19.77 -5.04 5.39
C LEU A 222 -20.55 -3.93 4.68
#